data_AF-A0A3M1KN11-F1
#
_entry.id   AF-A0A3M1KN11-F1
#
_cell.length_a   1.000
_cell.length_b   1.000
_cell.length_c   1.000
_cell.angle_alpha   90.00
_cell.angle_beta   90.00
_cell.angle_gamma   90.00
#
_symmetry.space_group_name_H-M   'P 1'
#
loop_
_entity.id
_entity.type
_entity.pdbx_description
1 polymer ?
#
loop_
_entity_poly.entity_id
_entity_poly.type
_entity_poly.pdbx_seq_one_letter_code
_entity_poly.pdbx_strand_id
1 'polypeptide(L)'
;MPPRFDIAVLGATGFTGRLIVEELRRQGVRVAAAGRRPTELEAVAGDPAAVLRTDVRDPRSLEALAEATRVLVNTVGPFNRFGDAVADAALAAGAHYVDTTAEQSWIRRLHQRLRTFAHDAGVAFVPAQAVDFAPALTAAHLLAQDLGALRSLHVTHWLDQYKTSRGTAISAIAAVSEPAFALRDGQPVLLDDLYEWSARRHIDLPRGYREVPFPSAEPILLPGELNGLRDVDSYLALPGARGHAFAVFQKLLSGDRRPSPQHIAHLERLVAWRATDPAPAERATARWAVVARATGANGRTAALRVSGQDVYLSTARLAANGAIRLASASRVNGGVGSLAAALGTAAAADCCRDSGATIEQLN
;
A
#
# COMPACT_ATOMS: atom_id res chain seq x y z
N MET A 1 7.86 -5.59 29.62
CA MET A 1 9.24 -5.78 29.11
C MET A 1 9.32 -5.14 27.73
N PRO A 2 10.47 -4.60 27.30
CA PRO A 2 10.61 -4.12 25.93
C PRO A 2 10.38 -5.30 24.95
N PRO A 3 9.81 -5.04 23.75
CA PRO A 3 9.59 -6.08 22.76
C PRO A 3 10.91 -6.75 22.37
N ARG A 4 10.84 -8.04 22.06
CA ARG A 4 12.03 -8.85 21.71
C ARG A 4 12.65 -8.40 20.38
N PHE A 5 11.83 -7.89 19.46
CA PHE A 5 12.24 -7.44 18.14
C PHE A 5 11.77 -6.00 17.89
N ASP A 6 12.59 -5.22 17.20
CA ASP A 6 12.17 -3.91 16.73
C ASP A 6 11.13 -4.03 15.62
N ILE A 7 11.31 -5.02 14.74
CA ILE A 7 10.47 -5.23 13.56
C ILE A 7 10.20 -6.72 13.39
N ALA A 8 8.96 -7.07 13.10
CA ALA A 8 8.56 -8.39 12.65
C ALA A 8 7.84 -8.30 11.30
N VAL A 9 8.10 -9.24 10.41
CA VAL A 9 7.46 -9.34 9.09
C VAL A 9 6.58 -10.58 9.05
N LEU A 10 5.26 -10.38 9.08
CA LEU A 10 4.26 -11.43 8.94
C LEU A 10 4.01 -11.71 7.46
N GLY A 11 4.15 -12.97 7.05
CA GLY A 11 4.12 -13.36 5.64
C GLY A 11 5.51 -13.42 5.01
N ALA A 12 6.57 -13.54 5.82
CA ALA A 12 7.98 -13.51 5.39
C ALA A 12 8.37 -14.59 4.36
N THR A 13 7.61 -15.69 4.23
CA THR A 13 7.85 -16.70 3.17
C THR A 13 7.26 -16.32 1.80
N GLY A 14 6.35 -15.35 1.76
CA GLY A 14 5.76 -14.83 0.52
C GLY A 14 6.70 -13.91 -0.24
N PHE A 15 6.36 -13.58 -1.48
CA PHE A 15 7.24 -12.84 -2.39
C PHE A 15 7.68 -11.47 -1.82
N THR A 16 6.71 -10.60 -1.50
CA THR A 16 6.98 -9.28 -0.93
C THR A 16 7.62 -9.38 0.47
N GLY A 17 7.09 -10.26 1.34
CA GLY A 17 7.61 -10.44 2.70
C GLY A 17 9.06 -10.88 2.73
N ARG A 18 9.48 -11.75 1.81
CA ARG A 18 10.88 -12.17 1.68
C ARG A 18 11.79 -11.01 1.34
N LEU A 19 11.42 -10.20 0.34
CA LEU A 19 12.19 -9.02 -0.05
C LEU A 19 12.30 -8.00 1.08
N ILE A 20 11.24 -7.83 1.90
CA ILE A 20 11.28 -6.94 3.06
C ILE A 20 12.25 -7.46 4.12
N VAL A 21 12.21 -8.77 4.45
CA VAL A 21 13.16 -9.36 5.41
C VAL A 21 14.59 -9.25 4.90
N GLU A 22 14.83 -9.56 3.63
CA GLU A 22 16.15 -9.42 2.99
C GLU A 22 16.66 -7.97 3.07
N GLU A 23 15.82 -6.99 2.78
CA GLU A 23 16.18 -5.57 2.84
C GLU A 23 16.45 -5.09 4.28
N LEU A 24 15.63 -5.49 5.25
CA LEU A 24 15.86 -5.19 6.67
C LEU A 24 17.18 -5.77 7.17
N ARG A 25 17.48 -7.02 6.80
CA ARG A 25 18.75 -7.68 7.13
C ARG A 25 19.94 -7.00 6.46
N ARG A 26 19.80 -6.59 5.20
CA ARG A 26 20.82 -5.84 4.46
C ARG A 26 21.18 -4.52 5.17
N GLN A 27 20.20 -3.90 5.85
CA GLN A 27 20.39 -2.69 6.65
C GLN A 27 20.81 -2.96 8.11
N GLY A 28 21.10 -4.22 8.47
CA GLY A 28 21.56 -4.59 9.81
C GLY A 28 20.46 -4.66 10.87
N VAL A 29 19.19 -4.62 10.48
CA VAL A 29 18.06 -4.69 11.41
C VAL A 29 17.85 -6.13 11.88
N ARG A 30 17.70 -6.31 13.19
CA ARG A 30 17.27 -7.57 13.78
C ARG A 30 15.77 -7.77 13.61
N VAL A 31 15.38 -8.34 12.47
CA VAL A 31 13.99 -8.59 12.09
C VAL A 31 13.54 -10.00 12.47
N ALA A 32 12.31 -10.15 12.97
CA ALA A 32 11.66 -11.45 13.08
C ALA A 32 10.94 -11.83 11.79
N ALA A 33 11.18 -13.03 11.27
CA ALA A 33 10.44 -13.59 10.15
C ALA A 33 9.25 -14.41 10.68
N ALA A 34 8.03 -13.97 10.39
CA ALA A 34 6.81 -14.59 10.91
C ALA A 34 5.95 -15.25 9.82
N GLY A 35 5.41 -16.42 10.15
CA GLY A 35 4.51 -17.17 9.26
C GLY A 35 4.32 -18.64 9.65
N ARG A 36 3.64 -19.41 8.79
CA ARG A 36 3.17 -20.76 9.13
C ARG A 36 4.21 -21.88 8.98
N ARG A 37 5.31 -21.62 8.27
CA ARG A 37 6.28 -22.63 7.81
C ARG A 37 7.67 -22.37 8.38
N PRO A 38 7.97 -22.80 9.63
CA PRO A 38 9.23 -22.50 10.32
C PRO A 38 10.49 -22.82 9.51
N THR A 39 10.55 -23.98 8.87
CA THR A 39 11.71 -24.38 8.05
C THR A 39 11.99 -23.44 6.88
N GLU A 40 10.94 -22.90 6.23
CA GLU A 40 11.13 -21.89 5.18
C GLU A 40 11.48 -20.52 5.77
N LEU A 41 10.98 -20.20 6.96
CA LEU A 41 11.30 -18.96 7.65
C LEU A 41 12.76 -18.92 8.09
N GLU A 42 13.35 -20.03 8.51
CA GLU A 42 14.76 -20.12 8.88
C GLU A 42 15.68 -19.69 7.73
N ALA A 43 15.37 -20.12 6.50
CA ALA A 43 16.12 -19.73 5.31
C ALA A 43 16.05 -18.22 5.04
N VAL A 44 14.90 -17.59 5.30
CA VAL A 44 14.67 -16.15 5.07
C VAL A 44 15.26 -15.31 6.21
N ALA A 45 15.07 -15.72 7.45
CA ALA A 45 15.58 -15.06 8.65
C ALA A 45 17.11 -15.13 8.75
N GLY A 46 17.70 -16.24 8.31
CA GLY A 46 19.13 -16.55 8.46
C GLY A 46 19.59 -16.77 9.91
N ASP A 47 18.66 -16.73 10.86
CA ASP A 47 18.86 -17.07 12.28
C ASP A 47 17.56 -17.74 12.78
N PRO A 48 17.59 -19.01 13.22
CA PRO A 48 16.43 -19.66 13.82
C PRO A 48 15.84 -18.91 15.02
N ALA A 49 16.64 -18.16 15.78
CA ALA A 49 16.17 -17.37 16.90
C ALA A 49 15.33 -16.14 16.48
N ALA A 50 15.29 -15.83 15.19
CA ALA A 50 14.47 -14.77 14.60
C ALA A 50 13.20 -15.32 13.91
N VAL A 51 12.87 -16.60 14.07
CA VAL A 51 11.66 -17.20 13.50
C VAL A 51 10.52 -17.16 14.51
N LEU A 52 9.36 -16.66 14.08
CA LEU A 52 8.11 -16.69 14.84
C LEU A 52 7.04 -17.46 14.05
N ARG A 53 6.64 -18.62 14.57
CA ARG A 53 5.53 -19.37 13.95
C ARG A 53 4.23 -18.63 14.23
N THR A 54 3.58 -18.15 13.17
CA THR A 54 2.33 -17.38 13.26
C THR A 54 1.36 -17.84 12.18
N ASP A 55 0.12 -18.11 12.59
CA ASP A 55 -1.01 -18.34 11.69
C ASP A 55 -2.05 -17.25 11.92
N VAL A 56 -2.43 -16.52 10.86
CA VAL A 56 -3.46 -15.48 10.92
C VAL A 56 -4.84 -15.99 11.36
N ARG A 57 -5.03 -17.31 11.38
CA ARG A 57 -6.26 -17.97 11.88
C ARG A 57 -6.19 -18.38 13.34
N ASP A 58 -5.03 -18.23 13.98
CA ASP A 58 -4.82 -18.52 15.40
C ASP A 58 -4.56 -17.21 16.16
N PRO A 59 -5.58 -16.67 16.87
CA PRO A 59 -5.47 -15.41 17.61
C PRO A 59 -4.31 -15.39 18.61
N ARG A 60 -4.02 -16.52 19.28
CA ARG A 60 -2.92 -16.58 20.26
C ARG A 60 -1.56 -16.42 19.59
N SER A 61 -1.42 -16.95 18.37
CA SER A 61 -0.19 -16.79 17.61
C SER A 61 0.02 -15.35 17.11
N LEU A 62 -1.07 -14.62 16.84
CA LEU A 62 -1.04 -13.20 16.47
C LEU A 62 -0.71 -12.31 17.67
N GLU A 63 -1.32 -12.59 18.82
CA GLU A 63 -1.01 -11.92 20.10
C GLU A 63 0.47 -12.07 20.44
N ALA A 64 0.98 -13.30 20.46
CA ALA A 64 2.40 -13.57 20.74
C ALA A 64 3.36 -12.89 19.75
N LEU A 65 2.98 -12.77 18.47
CA LEU A 65 3.75 -12.03 17.47
C LEU A 65 3.75 -10.52 17.77
N ALA A 66 2.58 -9.96 18.04
CA ALA A 66 2.39 -8.54 18.26
C ALA A 66 3.10 -8.07 19.54
N GLU A 67 2.98 -8.83 20.65
CA GLU A 67 3.68 -8.54 21.90
C GLU A 67 5.21 -8.62 21.78
N ALA A 68 5.70 -9.47 20.88
CA ALA A 68 7.14 -9.65 20.67
C ALA A 68 7.78 -8.56 19.80
N THR A 69 6.99 -7.66 19.18
CA THR A 69 7.48 -6.68 18.22
C THR A 69 7.06 -5.25 18.53
N ARG A 70 7.89 -4.29 18.12
CA ARG A 70 7.55 -2.86 18.20
C ARG A 70 6.83 -2.36 16.96
N VAL A 71 7.23 -2.85 15.79
CA VAL A 71 6.57 -2.60 14.52
C VAL A 71 6.23 -3.93 13.87
N LEU A 72 4.96 -4.13 13.54
CA LEU A 72 4.48 -5.29 12.79
C LEU A 72 4.27 -4.91 11.33
N VAL A 73 5.08 -5.49 10.44
CA VAL A 73 4.91 -5.38 8.99
C VAL A 73 4.09 -6.56 8.48
N ASN A 74 2.86 -6.30 8.02
CA ASN A 74 1.96 -7.32 7.51
C ASN A 74 2.01 -7.39 5.97
N THR A 75 2.36 -8.57 5.45
CA THR A 75 2.32 -8.85 4.01
C THR A 75 1.37 -10.00 3.66
N VAL A 76 0.44 -10.34 4.57
CA VAL A 76 -0.53 -11.43 4.38
C VAL A 76 -1.82 -10.89 3.78
N GLY A 77 -1.91 -10.97 2.46
CA GLY A 77 -3.15 -10.73 1.71
C GLY A 77 -3.97 -12.00 1.41
N PRO A 78 -5.22 -11.87 0.93
CA PRO A 78 -5.95 -10.61 0.74
C PRO A 78 -6.31 -9.93 2.07
N PHE A 79 -6.07 -8.62 2.16
CA PHE A 79 -6.19 -7.88 3.42
C PHE A 79 -7.64 -7.74 3.87
N ASN A 80 -8.59 -7.70 2.94
CA ASN A 80 -10.01 -7.72 3.26
C ASN A 80 -10.45 -8.95 4.08
N ARG A 81 -9.70 -10.06 4.02
CA ARG A 81 -9.98 -11.31 4.78
C ARG A 81 -9.13 -11.45 6.04
N PHE A 82 -7.84 -11.15 5.95
CA PHE A 82 -6.88 -11.46 7.02
C PHE A 82 -6.38 -10.22 7.75
N GLY A 83 -6.57 -9.02 7.20
CA GLY A 83 -6.00 -7.78 7.73
C GLY A 83 -6.56 -7.39 9.09
N ASP A 84 -7.87 -7.59 9.33
CA ASP A 84 -8.52 -7.19 10.59
C ASP A 84 -7.91 -7.88 11.80
N ALA A 85 -7.77 -9.21 11.77
CA ALA A 85 -7.22 -9.96 12.90
C ALA A 85 -5.78 -9.54 13.25
N VAL A 86 -4.96 -9.23 12.23
CA VAL A 86 -3.58 -8.79 12.43
C VAL A 86 -3.53 -7.36 12.97
N ALA A 87 -4.37 -6.46 12.44
CA ALA A 87 -4.44 -5.07 12.88
C ALA A 87 -4.97 -4.96 14.32
N ASP A 88 -6.00 -5.74 14.66
CA ASP A 88 -6.56 -5.80 16.02
C ASP A 88 -5.51 -6.30 17.02
N ALA A 89 -4.72 -7.34 16.67
CA ALA A 89 -3.63 -7.84 17.50
C ALA A 89 -2.49 -6.81 17.69
N ALA A 90 -2.10 -6.10 16.63
CA ALA A 90 -1.10 -5.04 16.71
C ALA A 90 -1.54 -3.91 17.64
N LEU A 91 -2.81 -3.49 17.54
CA LEU A 91 -3.38 -2.44 18.38
C LEU A 91 -3.42 -2.87 19.85
N ALA A 92 -3.88 -4.09 20.13
CA ALA A 92 -3.95 -4.63 21.48
C ALA A 92 -2.57 -4.70 22.16
N ALA A 93 -1.53 -5.03 21.41
CA ALA A 93 -0.16 -5.08 21.91
C ALA A 93 0.52 -3.70 22.01
N GLY A 94 -0.09 -2.63 21.50
CA GLY A 94 0.56 -1.32 21.38
C GLY A 94 1.71 -1.31 20.38
N ALA A 95 1.67 -2.17 19.36
CA ALA A 95 2.65 -2.19 18.28
C ALA A 95 2.24 -1.23 17.16
N HIS A 96 3.24 -0.56 16.56
CA HIS A 96 3.01 0.13 15.29
C HIS A 96 2.75 -0.89 14.19
N TYR A 97 2.01 -0.47 13.17
CA TYR A 97 1.57 -1.35 12.09
C TYR A 97 1.93 -0.76 10.74
N VAL A 98 2.46 -1.59 9.85
CA VAL A 98 2.77 -1.25 8.46
C VAL A 98 2.28 -2.39 7.58
N ASP A 99 1.76 -2.11 6.40
CA ASP A 99 1.44 -3.15 5.43
C ASP A 99 1.70 -2.72 3.98
N THR A 100 1.43 -3.63 3.04
CA THR A 100 1.55 -3.40 1.60
C THR A 100 0.23 -3.63 0.85
N THR A 101 -0.91 -3.34 1.48
CA THR A 101 -2.25 -3.52 0.89
C THR A 101 -2.40 -2.69 -0.38
N ALA A 102 -3.18 -3.20 -1.33
CA ALA A 102 -3.71 -2.45 -2.46
C ALA A 102 -5.25 -2.37 -2.42
N GLU A 103 -5.86 -2.74 -1.29
CA GLU A 103 -7.31 -2.90 -1.15
C GLU A 103 -7.93 -1.67 -0.48
N GLN A 104 -8.38 -0.69 -1.27
CA GLN A 104 -9.00 0.55 -0.77
C GLN A 104 -10.14 0.31 0.23
N SER A 105 -11.02 -0.66 -0.03
CA SER A 105 -12.12 -0.98 0.89
C SER A 105 -11.63 -1.48 2.25
N TRP A 106 -10.49 -2.17 2.29
CA TRP A 106 -9.86 -2.55 3.54
C TRP A 106 -9.24 -1.35 4.25
N ILE A 107 -8.49 -0.48 3.55
CA ILE A 107 -7.94 0.76 4.10
C ILE A 107 -9.04 1.61 4.73
N ARG A 108 -10.18 1.77 4.04
CA ARG A 108 -11.35 2.51 4.54
C ARG A 108 -11.90 1.90 5.82
N ARG A 109 -12.04 0.58 5.87
CA ARG A 109 -12.51 -0.15 7.06
C ARG A 109 -11.53 0.00 8.23
N LEU A 110 -10.23 -0.17 7.97
CA LEU A 110 -9.16 0.02 8.96
C LEU A 110 -9.21 1.43 9.56
N HIS A 111 -9.25 2.45 8.69
CA HIS A 111 -9.31 3.85 9.10
C HIS A 111 -10.57 4.15 9.93
N GLN A 112 -11.74 3.69 9.49
CA GLN A 112 -13.00 3.91 10.21
C GLN A 112 -13.02 3.22 11.58
N ARG A 113 -12.50 2.00 11.68
CA ARG A 113 -12.51 1.21 12.92
C ARG A 113 -11.45 1.67 13.92
N LEU A 114 -10.22 1.88 13.46
CA LEU A 114 -9.05 1.94 14.35
C LEU A 114 -8.44 3.32 14.50
N ARG A 115 -8.79 4.34 13.70
CA ARG A 115 -8.12 5.66 13.76
C ARG A 115 -8.08 6.26 15.17
N THR A 116 -9.20 6.21 15.90
CA THR A 116 -9.32 6.82 17.23
C THR A 116 -8.57 5.97 18.26
N PHE A 117 -8.75 4.66 18.23
CA PHE A 117 -8.06 3.77 19.17
C PHE A 117 -6.54 3.78 18.98
N ALA A 118 -6.05 3.81 17.74
CA ALA A 118 -4.63 3.92 17.43
C ALA A 118 -4.06 5.28 17.88
N HIS A 119 -4.81 6.36 17.69
CA HIS A 119 -4.46 7.68 18.22
C HIS A 119 -4.33 7.66 19.74
N ASP A 120 -5.33 7.14 20.45
CA ASP A 120 -5.38 7.13 21.91
C ASP A 120 -4.32 6.21 22.51
N ALA A 121 -3.98 5.11 21.83
CA ALA A 121 -2.88 4.22 22.20
C ALA A 121 -1.49 4.76 21.81
N GLY A 122 -1.40 5.89 21.09
CA GLY A 122 -0.13 6.48 20.67
C GLY A 122 0.63 5.65 19.62
N VAL A 123 -0.07 4.83 18.84
CA VAL A 123 0.53 3.95 17.83
C VAL A 123 0.12 4.36 16.41
N ALA A 124 1.07 4.36 15.49
CA ALA A 124 0.77 4.60 14.07
C ALA A 124 0.45 3.30 13.34
N PHE A 125 -0.61 3.36 12.55
CA PHE A 125 -1.01 2.37 11.56
C PHE A 125 -0.83 2.99 10.18
N VAL A 126 0.17 2.51 9.45
CA VAL A 126 0.56 3.00 8.13
C VAL A 126 0.22 1.95 7.07
N PRO A 127 -1.04 1.90 6.61
CA PRO A 127 -1.41 0.98 5.56
C PRO A 127 -0.82 1.41 4.21
N ALA A 128 -0.67 0.44 3.33
CA ALA A 128 -0.23 0.62 1.96
C ALA A 128 1.12 1.34 1.79
N GLN A 129 2.08 0.96 2.62
CA GLN A 129 3.46 1.39 2.50
C GLN A 129 4.18 0.64 1.37
N ALA A 130 3.65 0.79 0.16
CA ALA A 130 4.05 0.13 -1.08
C ALA A 130 4.05 1.13 -2.24
N VAL A 131 4.67 0.76 -3.37
CA VAL A 131 4.72 1.58 -4.60
C VAL A 131 3.32 2.00 -5.06
N ASP A 132 2.33 1.16 -4.82
CA ASP A 132 0.93 1.39 -5.19
C ASP A 132 0.44 2.75 -4.67
N PHE A 133 0.65 3.08 -3.39
CA PHE A 133 0.05 4.28 -2.77
C PHE A 133 1.03 5.20 -2.03
N ALA A 134 2.09 4.69 -1.41
CA ALA A 134 2.99 5.51 -0.57
C ALA A 134 3.65 6.69 -1.32
N PRO A 135 4.13 6.53 -2.57
CA PRO A 135 4.65 7.65 -3.35
C PRO A 135 3.60 8.74 -3.62
N ALA A 136 2.35 8.35 -3.90
CA ALA A 136 1.25 9.28 -4.14
C ALA A 136 0.90 10.10 -2.88
N LEU A 137 0.78 9.41 -1.74
CA LEU A 137 0.54 10.05 -0.44
C LEU A 137 1.66 11.03 -0.10
N THR A 138 2.92 10.63 -0.31
CA THR A 138 4.09 11.50 -0.09
C THR A 138 4.08 12.72 -1.00
N ALA A 139 3.77 12.54 -2.30
CA ALA A 139 3.68 13.64 -3.26
C ALA A 139 2.57 14.64 -2.89
N ALA A 140 1.41 14.16 -2.41
CA ALA A 140 0.32 15.02 -1.96
C ALA A 140 0.72 15.90 -0.77
N HIS A 141 1.43 15.34 0.21
CA HIS A 141 1.97 16.10 1.34
C HIS A 141 3.00 17.15 0.92
N LEU A 142 3.90 16.81 0.00
CA LEU A 142 4.88 17.78 -0.55
C LEU A 142 4.18 18.91 -1.33
N LEU A 143 3.17 18.58 -2.14
CA LEU A 143 2.36 19.59 -2.85
C LEU A 143 1.61 20.51 -1.88
N ALA A 144 1.11 19.98 -0.76
CA ALA A 144 0.47 20.78 0.28
C ALA A 144 1.45 21.73 0.98
N GLN A 145 2.74 21.39 1.09
CA GLN A 145 3.75 22.31 1.64
C GLN A 145 4.00 23.53 0.72
N ASP A 146 3.93 23.36 -0.61
CA ASP A 146 4.08 24.46 -1.59
C ASP A 146 2.78 25.27 -1.76
N LEU A 147 1.66 24.59 -1.91
CA LEU A 147 0.38 25.21 -2.27
C LEU A 147 -0.46 25.64 -1.06
N GLY A 148 -0.16 25.14 0.14
CA GLY A 148 -1.01 25.26 1.32
C GLY A 148 -2.19 24.28 1.29
N ALA A 149 -3.37 24.73 1.71
CA ALA A 149 -4.59 23.92 1.63
C ALA A 149 -4.86 23.50 0.17
N LEU A 150 -5.06 22.20 -0.06
CA LEU A 150 -5.32 21.65 -1.39
C LEU A 150 -6.82 21.56 -1.62
N ARG A 151 -7.32 22.04 -2.76
CA ARG A 151 -8.72 21.87 -3.16
C ARG A 151 -8.95 20.55 -3.88
N SER A 152 -8.05 20.19 -4.79
CA SER A 152 -8.18 18.97 -5.59
C SER A 152 -6.83 18.30 -5.81
N LEU A 153 -6.85 16.97 -5.90
CA LEU A 153 -5.70 16.14 -6.21
C LEU A 153 -6.06 15.15 -7.32
N HIS A 154 -5.20 15.06 -8.31
CA HIS A 154 -5.30 14.07 -9.37
C HIS A 154 -4.01 13.27 -9.43
N VAL A 155 -4.11 11.94 -9.41
CA VAL A 155 -2.97 11.02 -9.33
C VAL A 155 -3.03 10.00 -10.46
N THR A 156 -1.93 9.84 -11.18
CA THR A 156 -1.74 8.74 -12.12
C THR A 156 -0.58 7.86 -11.70
N HIS A 157 -0.87 6.58 -11.45
CA HIS A 157 0.07 5.50 -11.16
C HIS A 157 0.43 4.82 -12.48
N TRP A 158 1.67 4.96 -12.92
CA TRP A 158 2.17 4.42 -14.16
C TRP A 158 3.05 3.21 -13.90
N LEU A 159 2.75 2.10 -14.59
CA LEU A 159 3.53 0.86 -14.52
C LEU A 159 3.95 0.45 -15.95
N ASP A 160 5.24 0.21 -16.14
CA ASP A 160 5.81 -0.25 -17.41
C ASP A 160 6.66 -1.51 -17.22
N GLN A 161 6.56 -2.42 -18.20
CA GLN A 161 7.18 -3.75 -18.20
C GLN A 161 6.94 -4.56 -16.92
N TYR A 162 5.86 -4.24 -16.19
CA TYR A 162 5.53 -4.89 -14.94
C TYR A 162 4.91 -6.28 -15.17
N LYS A 163 5.35 -7.23 -14.35
CA LYS A 163 4.80 -8.59 -14.25
C LYS A 163 4.30 -8.83 -12.83
N THR A 164 3.03 -9.19 -12.71
CA THR A 164 2.34 -9.42 -11.44
C THR A 164 2.78 -10.74 -10.79
N SER A 165 3.13 -10.70 -9.51
CA SER A 165 3.35 -11.88 -8.66
C SER A 165 2.05 -12.63 -8.38
N ARG A 166 2.16 -13.87 -7.90
CA ARG A 166 1.00 -14.69 -7.53
C ARG A 166 0.16 -14.02 -6.43
N GLY A 167 0.81 -13.49 -5.40
CA GLY A 167 0.13 -12.83 -4.27
C GLY A 167 -0.59 -11.56 -4.71
N THR A 168 0.05 -10.74 -5.55
CA THR A 168 -0.56 -9.53 -6.11
C THR A 168 -1.74 -9.86 -7.02
N ALA A 169 -1.67 -10.94 -7.82
CA ALA A 169 -2.76 -11.30 -8.71
C ALA A 169 -4.04 -11.71 -7.95
N ILE A 170 -3.91 -12.44 -6.84
CA ILE A 170 -5.02 -12.78 -5.94
C ILE A 170 -5.59 -11.50 -5.32
N SER A 171 -4.71 -10.63 -4.81
CA SER A 171 -5.11 -9.39 -4.14
C SER A 171 -5.80 -8.41 -5.12
N ALA A 172 -5.38 -8.36 -6.38
CA ALA A 172 -6.01 -7.55 -7.42
C ALA A 172 -7.44 -8.01 -7.72
N ILE A 173 -7.71 -9.31 -7.75
CA ILE A 173 -9.08 -9.85 -7.92
C ILE A 173 -9.94 -9.46 -6.72
N ALA A 174 -9.43 -9.61 -5.51
CA ALA A 174 -10.12 -9.22 -4.29
C ALA A 174 -10.42 -7.71 -4.30
N ALA A 175 -9.43 -6.86 -4.61
CA ALA A 175 -9.58 -5.41 -4.65
C ALA A 175 -10.64 -4.94 -5.65
N VAL A 176 -10.62 -5.47 -6.88
CA VAL A 176 -11.56 -5.07 -7.94
C VAL A 176 -12.99 -5.55 -7.64
N SER A 177 -13.15 -6.61 -6.86
CA SER A 177 -14.46 -7.15 -6.49
C SER A 177 -15.14 -6.36 -5.36
N GLU A 178 -14.42 -5.47 -4.68
CA GLU A 178 -14.92 -4.64 -3.58
C GLU A 178 -15.51 -3.31 -4.09
N PRO A 179 -16.31 -2.61 -3.26
CA PRO A 179 -16.71 -1.24 -3.56
C PRO A 179 -15.50 -0.31 -3.69
N ALA A 180 -15.56 0.61 -4.65
CA ALA A 180 -14.51 1.60 -4.92
C ALA A 180 -15.03 3.01 -4.61
N PHE A 181 -14.15 3.88 -4.14
CA PHE A 181 -14.50 5.20 -3.63
C PHE A 181 -13.60 6.28 -4.24
N ALA A 182 -14.19 7.42 -4.57
CA ALA A 182 -13.48 8.67 -4.84
C ALA A 182 -13.86 9.71 -3.77
N LEU A 183 -13.14 10.83 -3.73
CA LEU A 183 -13.56 11.99 -2.95
C LEU A 183 -14.20 13.01 -3.88
N ARG A 184 -15.41 13.47 -3.56
CA ARG A 184 -16.12 14.53 -4.27
C ARG A 184 -16.77 15.49 -3.30
N ASP A 185 -16.56 16.79 -3.52
CA ASP A 185 -17.05 17.85 -2.65
C ASP A 185 -16.72 17.66 -1.15
N GLY A 186 -15.63 16.93 -0.85
CA GLY A 186 -15.18 16.60 0.51
C GLY A 186 -15.85 15.36 1.10
N GLN A 187 -16.62 14.61 0.33
CA GLN A 187 -17.32 13.40 0.77
C GLN A 187 -16.87 12.18 -0.04
N PRO A 188 -16.69 11.00 0.60
CA PRO A 188 -16.47 9.76 -0.13
C PRO A 188 -17.71 9.41 -0.96
N VAL A 189 -17.54 9.26 -2.27
CA VAL A 189 -18.60 8.81 -3.18
C VAL A 189 -18.27 7.44 -3.72
N LEU A 190 -19.29 6.59 -3.83
CA LEU A 190 -19.15 5.26 -4.40
C LEU A 190 -18.98 5.36 -5.93
N LEU A 191 -18.02 4.60 -6.46
CA LEU A 191 -17.79 4.46 -7.89
C LEU A 191 -18.45 3.16 -8.35
N ASP A 192 -19.73 3.24 -8.72
CA ASP A 192 -20.54 2.08 -9.10
C ASP A 192 -20.13 1.48 -10.45
N ASP A 193 -19.67 2.33 -11.39
CA ASP A 193 -19.11 1.90 -12.67
C ASP A 193 -17.72 2.52 -12.93
N LEU A 194 -16.67 1.83 -12.47
CA LEU A 194 -15.27 2.19 -12.74
C LEU A 194 -14.96 2.23 -14.26
N TYR A 195 -15.72 1.53 -15.09
CA TYR A 195 -15.49 1.54 -16.53
C TYR A 195 -15.89 2.88 -17.17
N GLU A 196 -17.01 3.48 -16.78
CA GLU A 196 -17.45 4.79 -17.31
C GLU A 196 -16.44 5.91 -17.00
N TRP A 197 -15.82 5.81 -15.83
CA TRP A 197 -14.80 6.75 -15.38
C TRP A 197 -13.47 6.65 -16.15
N SER A 198 -13.25 5.57 -16.91
CA SER A 198 -12.06 5.36 -17.75
C SER A 198 -12.03 6.18 -19.05
N ALA A 199 -13.08 6.95 -19.34
CA ALA A 199 -13.16 7.81 -20.52
C ALA A 199 -12.46 9.17 -20.36
N ARG A 200 -11.99 9.52 -19.16
CA ARG A 200 -11.38 10.83 -18.87
C ARG A 200 -9.84 10.71 -18.85
N ARG A 201 -9.17 11.41 -19.78
CA ARG A 201 -7.70 11.56 -19.77
C ARG A 201 -7.32 12.81 -18.98
N HIS A 202 -6.34 12.71 -18.10
CA HIS A 202 -5.98 13.84 -17.24
C HIS A 202 -4.49 14.23 -17.28
N ILE A 203 -3.59 13.36 -17.76
CA ILE A 203 -2.14 13.64 -17.80
C ILE A 203 -1.49 13.28 -19.15
N ASP A 204 -0.39 13.98 -19.47
CA ASP A 204 0.59 13.63 -20.51
C ASP A 204 1.31 12.32 -20.17
N LEU A 205 0.64 11.20 -20.42
CA LEU A 205 1.27 9.89 -20.42
C LEU A 205 2.17 9.72 -21.65
N PRO A 206 3.21 8.86 -21.56
CA PRO A 206 3.87 8.36 -22.75
C PRO A 206 2.84 7.82 -23.75
N ARG A 207 3.08 8.02 -25.05
CA ARG A 207 2.19 7.49 -26.10
C ARG A 207 2.02 5.97 -25.90
N GLY A 208 0.79 5.49 -26.07
CA GLY A 208 0.47 4.06 -26.00
C GLY A 208 -0.03 3.56 -24.64
N TYR A 209 -0.31 4.44 -23.68
CA TYR A 209 -0.91 4.08 -22.39
C TYR A 209 -2.39 4.50 -22.29
N ARG A 210 -3.13 3.80 -21.43
CA ARG A 210 -4.53 4.09 -21.09
C ARG A 210 -4.68 4.19 -19.57
N GLU A 211 -5.30 5.28 -19.12
CA GLU A 211 -5.74 5.46 -17.73
C GLU A 211 -7.02 4.67 -17.47
N VAL A 212 -7.04 3.96 -16.36
CA VAL A 212 -8.22 3.29 -15.82
C VAL A 212 -8.38 3.71 -14.36
N PRO A 213 -9.60 3.95 -13.86
CA PRO A 213 -9.80 4.33 -12.47
C PRO A 213 -9.23 3.29 -11.52
N PHE A 214 -8.54 3.79 -10.50
CA PHE A 214 -7.81 2.98 -9.55
C PHE A 214 -8.31 3.25 -8.14
N PRO A 215 -8.99 2.29 -7.49
CA PRO A 215 -9.41 2.39 -6.10
C PRO A 215 -8.17 2.46 -5.20
N SER A 216 -7.78 3.66 -4.80
CA SER A 216 -6.49 3.96 -4.16
C SER A 216 -6.63 4.43 -2.70
N ALA A 217 -5.51 4.62 -1.98
CA ALA A 217 -5.55 5.08 -0.59
C ALA A 217 -5.87 6.58 -0.46
N GLU A 218 -5.49 7.38 -1.46
CA GLU A 218 -5.55 8.84 -1.47
C GLU A 218 -6.93 9.41 -1.11
N PRO A 219 -8.05 8.99 -1.74
CA PRO A 219 -9.38 9.51 -1.38
C PRO A 219 -9.87 9.07 0.00
N ILE A 220 -9.19 8.13 0.66
CA ILE A 220 -9.55 7.62 1.98
C ILE A 220 -8.73 8.29 3.09
N LEU A 221 -7.42 8.37 2.92
CA LEU A 221 -6.49 8.83 3.96
C LEU A 221 -6.29 10.35 3.91
N LEU A 222 -6.02 10.91 2.74
CA LEU A 222 -5.66 12.33 2.61
C LEU A 222 -6.73 13.32 3.10
N PRO A 223 -8.05 13.07 3.02
CA PRO A 223 -9.05 14.01 3.57
C PRO A 223 -8.91 14.25 5.08
N GLY A 224 -8.38 13.28 5.82
CA GLY A 224 -8.09 13.42 7.26
C GLY A 224 -6.72 14.02 7.55
N GLU A 225 -5.84 14.09 6.56
CA GLU A 225 -4.44 14.51 6.71
C GLU A 225 -4.15 15.89 6.12
N LEU A 226 -4.90 16.30 5.09
CA LEU A 226 -4.69 17.52 4.33
C LEU A 226 -5.92 18.42 4.38
N ASN A 227 -5.69 19.70 4.65
CA ASN A 227 -6.77 20.69 4.75
C ASN A 227 -7.33 21.09 3.38
N GLY A 228 -8.66 21.18 3.30
CA GLY A 228 -9.38 21.76 2.17
C GLY A 228 -9.66 20.81 1.01
N LEU A 229 -9.23 19.55 1.09
CA LEU A 229 -9.32 18.60 -0.02
C LEU A 229 -10.78 18.22 -0.29
N ARG A 230 -11.27 18.55 -1.49
CA ARG A 230 -12.65 18.31 -1.91
C ARG A 230 -12.76 17.21 -2.96
N ASP A 231 -11.82 17.17 -3.88
CA ASP A 231 -11.86 16.26 -5.03
C ASP A 231 -10.55 15.47 -5.14
N VAL A 232 -10.64 14.15 -5.15
CA VAL A 232 -9.50 13.25 -5.34
C VAL A 232 -9.82 12.22 -6.39
N ASP A 233 -8.95 12.11 -7.38
CA ASP A 233 -9.00 11.11 -8.43
C ASP A 233 -7.68 10.37 -8.56
N SER A 234 -7.76 9.03 -8.63
CA SER A 234 -6.60 8.17 -8.87
C SER A 234 -6.84 7.25 -10.05
N TYR A 235 -5.81 7.13 -10.89
CA TYR A 235 -5.83 6.34 -12.12
C TYR A 235 -4.61 5.46 -12.23
N LEU A 236 -4.77 4.25 -12.75
CA LEU A 236 -3.69 3.37 -13.15
C LEU A 236 -3.47 3.51 -14.66
N ALA A 237 -2.25 3.79 -15.08
CA ALA A 237 -1.85 3.86 -16.48
C ALA A 237 -1.15 2.56 -16.89
N LEU A 238 -1.78 1.84 -17.82
CA LEU A 238 -1.29 0.58 -18.37
C LEU A 238 -1.08 0.68 -19.89
N PRO A 239 -0.19 -0.14 -20.49
CA PRO A 239 -0.06 -0.22 -21.95
C PRO A 239 -1.42 -0.47 -22.62
N GLY A 240 -1.73 0.21 -23.72
CA GLY A 240 -3.09 0.41 -24.22
C GLY A 240 -3.94 -0.85 -24.39
N ALA A 241 -3.37 -1.93 -24.93
CA ALA A 241 -4.07 -3.22 -25.04
C ALA A 241 -4.36 -3.84 -23.67
N ARG A 242 -3.39 -3.79 -22.73
CA ARG A 242 -3.57 -4.26 -21.34
C ARG A 242 -4.56 -3.39 -20.57
N GLY A 243 -4.49 -2.07 -20.73
CA GLY A 243 -5.41 -1.13 -20.10
C GLY A 243 -6.85 -1.28 -20.59
N HIS A 244 -7.06 -1.60 -21.88
CA HIS A 244 -8.39 -1.93 -22.38
C HIS A 244 -8.90 -3.25 -21.80
N ALA A 245 -8.09 -4.31 -21.84
CA ALA A 245 -8.45 -5.60 -21.26
C ALA A 245 -8.76 -5.50 -19.76
N PHE A 246 -7.98 -4.72 -19.02
CA PHE A 246 -8.20 -4.49 -17.58
C PHE A 246 -9.50 -3.74 -17.31
N ALA A 247 -9.84 -2.71 -18.09
CA ALA A 247 -11.11 -2.01 -17.90
C ALA A 247 -12.33 -2.91 -18.18
N VAL A 248 -12.27 -3.73 -19.23
CA VAL A 248 -13.32 -4.74 -19.49
C VAL A 248 -13.40 -5.74 -18.33
N PHE A 249 -12.26 -6.19 -17.81
CA PHE A 249 -12.20 -7.07 -16.65
C PHE A 249 -12.81 -6.43 -15.39
N GLN A 250 -12.46 -5.17 -15.09
CA GLN A 250 -13.07 -4.41 -13.99
C GLN A 250 -14.60 -4.37 -14.13
N LYS A 251 -15.11 -4.04 -15.33
CA LYS A 251 -16.55 -4.01 -15.60
C LYS A 251 -17.27 -5.34 -15.28
N LEU A 252 -16.62 -6.48 -15.53
CA LEU A 252 -17.18 -7.80 -15.24
C LEU A 252 -17.18 -8.15 -13.75
N LEU A 253 -16.30 -7.52 -12.98
CA LEU A 253 -16.11 -7.78 -11.55
C LEU A 253 -16.67 -6.68 -10.64
N SER A 254 -17.10 -5.54 -11.19
CA SER A 254 -17.72 -4.43 -10.47
C SER A 254 -19.21 -4.27 -10.83
N GLY A 255 -19.92 -3.41 -10.10
CA GLY A 255 -21.34 -3.07 -10.36
C GLY A 255 -22.37 -4.11 -9.90
N ASP A 256 -23.58 -4.06 -10.46
CA ASP A 256 -24.73 -4.87 -10.04
C ASP A 256 -24.63 -6.36 -10.42
N ARG A 257 -23.76 -6.71 -11.37
CA ARG A 257 -23.57 -8.08 -11.88
C ARG A 257 -22.34 -8.77 -11.28
N ARG A 258 -21.86 -8.29 -10.12
CA ARG A 258 -20.73 -8.86 -9.39
C ARG A 258 -20.87 -10.39 -9.23
N PRO A 259 -19.81 -11.17 -9.52
CA PRO A 259 -19.84 -12.60 -9.27
C PRO A 259 -20.04 -12.92 -7.79
N SER A 260 -20.68 -14.06 -7.50
CA SER A 260 -20.83 -14.51 -6.12
C SER A 260 -19.46 -14.72 -5.44
N PRO A 261 -19.37 -14.65 -4.09
CA PRO A 261 -18.12 -14.87 -3.37
C PRO A 261 -17.44 -16.21 -3.71
N GLN A 262 -18.22 -17.25 -4.01
CA GLN A 262 -17.71 -18.56 -4.42
C GLN A 262 -17.01 -18.52 -5.79
N HIS A 263 -17.58 -17.77 -6.75
CA HIS A 263 -16.96 -17.57 -8.06
C HIS A 263 -15.67 -16.75 -7.96
N ILE A 264 -15.66 -15.68 -7.14
CA ILE A 264 -14.44 -14.90 -6.88
C ILE A 264 -13.34 -15.80 -6.30
N ALA A 265 -13.66 -16.60 -5.28
CA ALA A 265 -12.70 -17.53 -4.68
C ALA A 265 -12.22 -18.64 -5.65
N HIS A 266 -13.03 -18.99 -6.66
CA HIS A 266 -12.62 -19.91 -7.73
C HIS A 266 -11.67 -19.23 -8.72
N LEU A 267 -11.98 -17.99 -9.14
CA LEU A 267 -11.11 -17.18 -10.00
C LEU A 267 -9.75 -16.90 -9.36
N GLU A 268 -9.72 -16.56 -8.08
CA GLU A 268 -8.49 -16.38 -7.31
C GLU A 268 -7.62 -17.65 -7.34
N ARG A 269 -8.22 -18.83 -7.15
CA ARG A 269 -7.50 -20.11 -7.21
C ARG A 269 -6.94 -20.39 -8.61
N LEU A 270 -7.71 -20.13 -9.66
CA LEU A 270 -7.28 -20.30 -11.05
C LEU A 270 -6.12 -19.36 -11.41
N VAL A 271 -6.23 -18.08 -11.06
CA VAL A 271 -5.18 -17.09 -11.31
C VAL A 271 -3.94 -17.41 -10.49
N ALA A 272 -4.10 -17.79 -9.22
CA ALA A 272 -2.98 -18.21 -8.39
C ALA A 272 -2.23 -19.42 -8.96
N TRP A 273 -2.95 -20.37 -9.57
CA TRP A 273 -2.36 -21.55 -10.19
C TRP A 273 -1.56 -21.21 -11.45
N ARG A 274 -2.02 -20.23 -12.25
CA ARG A 274 -1.31 -19.78 -13.47
C ARG A 274 -0.18 -18.78 -13.22
N ALA A 275 -0.27 -17.98 -12.16
CA ALA A 275 0.68 -16.92 -11.90
C ALA A 275 2.03 -17.49 -11.43
N THR A 276 3.10 -16.95 -12.02
CA THR A 276 4.48 -17.21 -11.60
C THR A 276 5.09 -15.91 -11.11
N ASP A 277 5.80 -15.98 -9.98
CA ASP A 277 6.46 -14.79 -9.43
C ASP A 277 7.55 -14.29 -10.39
N PRO A 278 7.72 -12.96 -10.52
CA PRO A 278 8.66 -12.40 -11.48
C PRO A 278 10.11 -12.69 -11.06
N ALA A 279 10.92 -13.13 -12.02
CA ALA A 279 12.34 -13.35 -11.82
C ALA A 279 13.08 -12.00 -11.61
N PRO A 280 14.26 -12.00 -10.96
CA PRO A 280 15.06 -10.77 -10.78
C PRO A 280 15.31 -10.00 -12.09
N ALA A 281 15.58 -10.70 -13.19
CA ALA A 281 15.78 -10.07 -14.50
C ALA A 281 14.51 -9.38 -15.04
N GLU A 282 13.33 -9.96 -14.82
CA GLU A 282 12.05 -9.35 -15.21
C GLU A 282 11.73 -8.12 -14.35
N ARG A 283 12.09 -8.17 -13.05
CA ARG A 283 11.90 -7.03 -12.14
C ARG A 283 12.83 -5.86 -12.47
N ALA A 284 14.06 -6.15 -12.86
CA ALA A 284 15.07 -5.13 -13.16
C ALA A 284 14.70 -4.22 -14.34
N THR A 285 13.84 -4.67 -15.26
CA THR A 285 13.36 -3.86 -16.39
C THR A 285 12.07 -3.10 -16.08
N ALA A 286 11.34 -3.51 -15.03
CA ALA A 286 10.09 -2.88 -14.64
C ALA A 286 10.33 -1.45 -14.12
N ARG A 287 9.52 -0.51 -14.61
CA ARG A 287 9.57 0.90 -14.21
C ARG A 287 8.23 1.31 -13.64
N TRP A 288 8.26 2.25 -12.72
CA TRP A 288 7.06 2.82 -12.15
C TRP A 288 7.21 4.32 -11.93
N ALA A 289 6.09 5.03 -11.98
CA ALA A 289 6.02 6.43 -11.62
C ALA A 289 4.64 6.74 -11.06
N VAL A 290 4.58 7.71 -10.18
CA VAL A 290 3.35 8.36 -9.74
C VAL A 290 3.47 9.82 -10.12
N VAL A 291 2.47 10.32 -10.84
CA VAL A 291 2.34 11.75 -11.13
C VAL A 291 1.15 12.29 -10.36
N ALA A 292 1.42 13.18 -9.42
CA ALA A 292 0.40 13.86 -8.63
C ALA A 292 0.32 15.32 -9.09
N ARG A 293 -0.88 15.78 -9.45
CA ARG A 293 -1.18 17.18 -9.77
C ARG A 293 -2.21 17.69 -8.77
N ALA A 294 -1.89 18.79 -8.11
CA ALA A 294 -2.78 19.41 -7.13
C ALA A 294 -3.13 20.84 -7.53
N THR A 295 -4.32 21.27 -7.10
CA THR A 295 -4.77 22.66 -7.15
C THR A 295 -4.97 23.13 -5.72
N GLY A 296 -4.28 24.20 -5.31
CA GLY A 296 -4.45 24.83 -4.00
C GLY A 296 -5.76 25.60 -3.89
N ALA A 297 -6.19 25.90 -2.66
CA ALA A 297 -7.36 26.75 -2.38
C ALA A 297 -7.18 28.18 -2.94
N ASN A 298 -5.95 28.60 -3.17
CA ASN A 298 -5.56 29.85 -3.84
C ASN A 298 -5.64 29.79 -5.39
N GLY A 299 -6.03 28.65 -5.97
CA GLY A 299 -6.11 28.44 -7.42
C GLY A 299 -4.78 28.14 -8.11
N ARG A 300 -3.64 28.16 -7.41
CA ARG A 300 -2.34 27.74 -7.96
C ARG A 300 -2.34 26.24 -8.18
N THR A 301 -1.69 25.80 -9.26
CA THR A 301 -1.49 24.38 -9.56
C THR A 301 0.00 24.03 -9.47
N ALA A 302 0.29 22.81 -9.03
CA ALA A 302 1.63 22.23 -9.09
C ALA A 302 1.53 20.74 -9.33
N ALA A 303 2.58 20.14 -9.87
CA ALA A 303 2.66 18.71 -10.07
C ALA A 303 4.03 18.16 -9.67
N LEU A 304 4.02 16.94 -9.13
CA LEU A 304 5.21 16.19 -8.76
C LEU A 304 5.18 14.83 -9.45
N ARG A 305 6.36 14.35 -9.85
CA ARG A 305 6.59 12.97 -10.24
C ARG A 305 7.46 12.29 -9.21
N VAL A 306 7.01 11.15 -8.70
CA VAL A 306 7.83 10.21 -7.93
C VAL A 306 8.04 8.96 -8.78
N SER A 307 9.28 8.56 -9.06
CA SER A 307 9.53 7.45 -9.98
C SER A 307 10.67 6.55 -9.55
N GLY A 308 10.64 5.29 -9.99
CA GLY A 308 11.66 4.30 -9.68
C GLY A 308 11.68 3.12 -10.63
N GLN A 309 12.50 2.13 -10.28
CA GLN A 309 12.63 0.86 -10.98
C GLN A 309 12.38 -0.29 -10.01
N ASP A 310 12.01 -1.46 -10.53
CA ASP A 310 11.68 -2.64 -9.75
C ASP A 310 10.57 -2.36 -8.72
N VAL A 311 9.32 -2.58 -9.14
CA VAL A 311 8.12 -2.36 -8.31
C VAL A 311 8.21 -3.09 -6.97
N TYR A 312 8.68 -4.34 -6.96
CA TYR A 312 8.67 -5.17 -5.75
C TYR A 312 9.80 -4.81 -4.80
N LEU A 313 11.01 -4.56 -5.31
CA LEU A 313 12.10 -4.10 -4.46
C LEU A 313 11.84 -2.70 -3.90
N SER A 314 11.26 -1.82 -4.71
CA SER A 314 10.82 -0.49 -4.26
C SER A 314 9.77 -0.60 -3.15
N THR A 315 8.75 -1.46 -3.31
CA THR A 315 7.77 -1.76 -2.25
C THR A 315 8.43 -2.31 -1.00
N ALA A 316 9.36 -3.25 -1.14
CA ALA A 316 10.06 -3.83 -0.01
C ALA A 316 10.85 -2.78 0.78
N ARG A 317 11.56 -1.90 0.06
CA ARG A 317 12.30 -0.79 0.67
C ARG A 317 11.39 0.24 1.31
N LEU A 318 10.28 0.61 0.68
CA LEU A 318 9.30 1.54 1.27
C LEU A 318 8.76 1.00 2.60
N ALA A 319 8.34 -0.27 2.65
CA ALA A 319 7.85 -0.91 3.86
C ALA A 319 8.94 -1.05 4.93
N ALA A 320 10.13 -1.53 4.55
CA ALA A 320 11.27 -1.68 5.46
C ALA A 320 11.71 -0.34 6.06
N ASN A 321 11.92 0.68 5.21
CA ASN A 321 12.37 2.01 5.62
C ASN A 321 11.31 2.74 6.45
N GLY A 322 10.02 2.56 6.13
CA GLY A 322 8.92 3.09 6.94
C GLY A 322 8.88 2.43 8.32
N ALA A 323 9.03 1.11 8.39
CA ALA A 323 9.07 0.38 9.65
C ALA A 323 10.31 0.75 10.49
N ILE A 324 11.49 0.91 9.89
CA ILE A 324 12.70 1.38 10.58
C ILE A 324 12.49 2.77 11.18
N ARG A 325 11.87 3.68 10.45
CA ARG A 325 11.60 5.05 10.92
C ARG A 325 10.60 5.07 12.08
N LEU A 326 9.52 4.29 12.00
CA LEU A 326 8.61 4.11 13.13
C LEU A 326 9.34 3.48 14.32
N ALA A 327 10.25 2.53 14.05
CA ALA A 327 11.08 1.91 15.05
C ALA A 327 12.21 2.81 15.58
N SER A 328 12.49 3.98 15.05
CA SER A 328 13.53 4.87 15.61
C SER A 328 12.99 6.21 16.07
N ALA A 329 11.72 6.50 15.76
CA ALA A 329 11.09 7.75 16.10
C ALA A 329 10.97 7.93 17.62
N SER A 330 11.45 9.07 18.11
CA SER A 330 11.23 9.52 19.49
C SER A 330 9.79 9.97 19.73
N ARG A 331 9.08 10.36 18.67
CA ARG A 331 7.68 10.76 18.68
C ARG A 331 7.00 10.27 17.42
N VAL A 332 5.82 9.70 17.60
CA VAL A 332 4.93 9.25 16.52
C VAL A 332 3.57 9.90 16.73
N ASN A 333 2.94 10.39 15.67
CA ASN A 333 1.54 10.76 15.71
C ASN A 333 0.71 9.48 15.55
N GLY A 334 0.03 9.08 16.63
CA GLY A 334 -0.85 7.90 16.60
C GLY A 334 -2.05 8.09 15.69
N GLY A 335 -2.59 6.99 15.19
CA GLY A 335 -3.75 6.98 14.28
C GLY A 335 -3.55 6.05 13.08
N VAL A 336 -4.48 6.12 12.13
CA VAL A 336 -4.39 5.39 10.85
C VAL A 336 -4.18 6.42 9.74
N GLY A 337 -3.09 6.31 8.98
CA GLY A 337 -2.76 7.29 7.95
C GLY A 337 -1.46 6.98 7.21
N SER A 338 -1.04 7.91 6.35
CA SER A 338 0.23 7.81 5.64
C SER A 338 1.43 7.91 6.58
N LEU A 339 2.61 7.51 6.09
CA LEU A 339 3.86 7.73 6.84
C LEU A 339 4.10 9.23 7.11
N ALA A 340 3.64 10.10 6.21
CA ALA A 340 3.75 11.55 6.38
C ALA A 340 2.85 12.06 7.52
N ALA A 341 1.66 11.50 7.72
CA ALA A 341 0.84 11.82 8.88
C ALA A 341 1.47 11.34 10.20
N ALA A 342 2.06 10.14 10.20
CA ALA A 342 2.67 9.53 11.37
C ALA A 342 3.97 10.24 11.81
N LEU A 343 4.85 10.58 10.86
CA LEU A 343 6.23 11.03 11.11
C LEU A 343 6.61 12.37 10.45
N GLY A 344 5.71 12.97 9.68
CA GLY A 344 5.94 14.21 8.94
C GLY A 344 6.39 14.00 7.49
N THR A 345 6.15 15.01 6.66
CA THR A 345 6.41 14.99 5.21
C THR A 345 7.86 14.71 4.86
N ALA A 346 8.82 15.24 5.63
CA ALA A 346 10.25 14.99 5.40
C ALA A 346 10.61 13.51 5.55
N ALA A 347 10.11 12.85 6.61
CA ALA A 347 10.37 11.43 6.85
C ALA A 347 9.79 10.55 5.73
N ALA A 348 8.62 10.89 5.19
CA ALA A 348 8.02 10.20 4.06
C ALA A 348 8.80 10.42 2.76
N ALA A 349 9.23 11.66 2.49
CA ALA A 349 10.06 11.97 1.32
C ALA A 349 11.41 11.22 1.38
N ASP A 350 12.06 11.20 2.54
CA ASP A 350 13.30 10.44 2.74
C ASP A 350 13.07 8.94 2.57
N CYS A 351 11.94 8.40 3.05
CA CYS A 351 11.58 7.00 2.85
C CYS A 351 11.47 6.64 1.35
N CYS A 352 10.88 7.53 0.53
CA CYS A 352 10.84 7.35 -0.92
C CYS A 352 12.25 7.41 -1.54
N ARG A 353 13.08 8.38 -1.17
CA ARG A 353 14.45 8.47 -1.71
C ARG A 353 15.30 7.26 -1.34
N ASP A 354 15.21 6.80 -0.09
CA ASP A 354 15.91 5.60 0.39
C ASP A 354 15.41 4.31 -0.28
N SER A 355 14.21 4.31 -0.87
CA SER A 355 13.78 3.19 -1.72
C SER A 355 14.45 3.16 -3.10
N GLY A 356 15.18 4.23 -3.44
CA GLY A 356 15.78 4.47 -4.75
C GLY A 356 14.86 5.24 -5.71
N ALA A 357 13.82 5.90 -5.19
CA ALA A 357 12.93 6.72 -6.01
C ALA A 357 13.47 8.14 -6.18
N THR A 358 13.23 8.73 -7.35
CA THR A 358 13.43 10.16 -7.61
C THR A 358 12.13 10.92 -7.35
N ILE A 359 12.24 12.14 -6.83
CA ILE A 359 11.12 13.07 -6.63
C ILE A 359 11.45 14.33 -7.44
N GLU A 360 10.61 14.66 -8.40
CA GLU A 360 10.85 15.73 -9.37
C GLU A 360 9.61 16.63 -9.47
N GLN A 361 9.82 17.95 -9.47
CA GLN A 361 8.77 18.91 -9.76
C GLN A 361 8.57 19.03 -11.26
N LEU A 362 7.31 19.00 -11.68
CA LEU A 362 6.92 19.16 -13.07
C LEU A 362 6.50 20.62 -13.30
N ASN A 363 7.08 21.23 -14.34
CA ASN A 363 6.80 22.61 -14.76
C ASN A 363 5.50 22.72 -15.56
#